data_AF-A0A523M0H3-F1
#
_entry.id   AF-A0A523M0H3-F1
#
_cell.length_a   1.000
_cell.length_b   1.000
_cell.length_c   1.000
_cell.angle_alpha   90.00
_cell.angle_beta   90.00
_cell.angle_gamma   90.00
#
_symmetry.space_group_name_H-M   'P 1'
#
loop_
_entity.id
_entity.type
_entity.pdbx_description
1 polymer ?
#
loop_
_entity_poly.entity_id
_entity_poly.type
_entity_poly.pdbx_seq_one_letter_code
_entity_poly.pdbx_strand_id
1 'polypeptide(L)'
;AVDDSRPAGTTVYALSLKGASDEAARELAKRENKSVGGVSLDDKDDVLASVLLDLSQNAALSASLEVGGDVIAELARIGKVHRRSVQTAGLIVLKAPDMPSILIETGFISNPAEEQRLKSKSHQRRVADAVLAGIRSYFYENAAPDTRIAMDARREPVRQVKHIIARGDTLSEIAQRYKVSTADIRRANKLSNNRIRVGQTLSIPIFVGS
;
A
#
# COMPACT_ATOMS: atom_id res chain seq x y z
N ALA A 1 -41.68 2.56 1.66
CA ALA A 1 -40.38 3.17 2.01
C ALA A 1 -39.51 3.07 0.77
N VAL A 2 -39.04 4.19 0.23
CA VAL A 2 -38.13 4.18 -0.92
C VAL A 2 -36.79 3.63 -0.42
N ASP A 3 -36.32 2.56 -1.04
CA ASP A 3 -35.04 1.94 -0.77
C ASP A 3 -33.92 2.94 -1.08
N ASP A 4 -33.36 3.58 -0.05
CA ASP A 4 -32.24 4.54 -0.16
C ASP A 4 -30.90 3.77 -0.21
N SER A 5 -30.80 2.80 -1.12
CA SER A 5 -29.64 1.94 -1.28
C SER A 5 -28.63 2.51 -2.29
N ARG A 6 -28.43 3.84 -2.27
CA ARG A 6 -27.42 4.45 -3.16
C ARG A 6 -26.03 3.90 -2.82
N PRO A 7 -25.22 3.50 -3.81
CA PRO A 7 -23.85 3.07 -3.60
C PRO A 7 -23.06 4.11 -2.81
N ALA A 8 -22.24 3.63 -1.88
CA ALA A 8 -21.45 4.48 -0.98
C ALA A 8 -20.18 3.73 -0.54
N GLY A 9 -19.14 4.50 -0.24
CA GLY A 9 -17.86 4.00 0.21
C GLY A 9 -16.84 3.76 -0.90
N THR A 10 -15.63 3.42 -0.46
CA THR A 10 -14.45 3.27 -1.30
C THR A 10 -14.31 1.84 -1.84
N THR A 11 -13.74 1.70 -3.04
CA THR A 11 -13.39 0.41 -3.66
C THR A 11 -11.97 0.47 -4.21
N VAL A 12 -11.24 -0.65 -4.15
CA VAL A 12 -9.91 -0.79 -4.76
C VAL A 12 -9.95 -1.90 -5.81
N TYR A 13 -9.35 -1.65 -6.97
CA TYR A 13 -9.30 -2.57 -8.10
C TYR A 13 -7.85 -2.90 -8.48
N ALA A 14 -7.63 -4.14 -8.91
CA ALA A 14 -6.43 -4.61 -9.60
C ALA A 14 -6.82 -5.16 -10.99
N LEU A 15 -5.83 -5.38 -11.86
CA LEU A 15 -6.08 -5.93 -13.19
C LEU A 15 -6.65 -7.36 -13.11
N SER A 16 -7.66 -7.65 -13.92
CA SER A 16 -8.08 -9.03 -14.19
C SER A 16 -7.31 -9.60 -15.37
N LEU A 17 -6.59 -10.70 -15.16
CA LEU A 17 -6.04 -11.52 -16.25
C LEU A 17 -7.06 -12.53 -16.79
N LYS A 18 -8.19 -12.74 -16.09
CA LYS A 18 -9.29 -13.58 -16.58
C LYS A 18 -10.02 -12.83 -17.70
N GLY A 19 -9.79 -13.31 -18.93
CA GLY A 19 -10.14 -12.66 -20.20
C GLY A 19 -8.96 -12.58 -21.16
N ALA A 20 -7.71 -12.65 -20.66
CA ALA A 20 -6.51 -12.79 -21.50
C ALA A 20 -6.31 -14.22 -22.06
N SER A 21 -7.20 -15.15 -21.70
CA SER A 21 -7.28 -16.51 -22.25
C SER A 21 -7.80 -16.56 -23.68
N ASP A 22 -8.32 -15.44 -24.21
CA ASP A 22 -8.67 -15.31 -25.61
C ASP A 22 -7.39 -15.29 -26.45
N GLU A 23 -7.34 -16.09 -27.51
CA GLU A 23 -6.18 -16.21 -28.40
C GLU A 23 -5.76 -14.83 -28.97
N ALA A 24 -6.74 -13.95 -29.19
CA ALA A 24 -6.53 -12.57 -29.59
C ALA A 24 -5.83 -11.70 -28.54
N ALA A 25 -6.08 -11.92 -27.24
CA ALA A 25 -5.43 -11.20 -26.15
C ALA A 25 -3.98 -11.66 -25.94
N ARG A 26 -3.72 -12.97 -26.12
CA ARG A 26 -2.35 -13.54 -26.19
C ARG A 26 -1.58 -13.00 -27.38
N GLU A 27 -2.20 -12.93 -28.56
CA GLU A 27 -1.55 -12.37 -29.77
C GLU A 27 -1.29 -10.86 -29.64
N LEU A 28 -2.21 -10.10 -29.01
CA LEU A 28 -1.96 -8.69 -28.70
C LEU A 28 -0.81 -8.52 -27.69
N ALA A 29 -0.74 -9.37 -26.66
CA ALA A 29 0.38 -9.37 -25.71
C ALA A 29 1.71 -9.68 -26.41
N LYS A 30 1.76 -10.72 -27.27
CA LYS A 30 2.95 -11.03 -28.10
C LYS A 30 3.37 -9.85 -28.99
N ARG A 31 2.41 -9.10 -29.56
CA ARG A 31 2.69 -7.90 -30.37
C ARG A 31 3.23 -6.74 -29.54
N GLU A 32 2.67 -6.48 -28.36
CA GLU A 32 3.20 -5.46 -27.44
C GLU A 32 4.60 -5.83 -26.89
N ASN A 33 4.90 -7.13 -26.75
CA ASN A 33 6.25 -7.56 -26.37
C ASN A 33 7.29 -7.26 -27.45
N LYS A 34 6.89 -7.30 -28.72
CA LYS A 34 7.75 -6.92 -29.85
C LYS A 34 8.11 -5.44 -29.86
N SER A 35 7.31 -4.57 -29.23
CA SER A 35 7.56 -3.12 -29.15
C SER A 35 8.26 -2.68 -27.85
N VAL A 36 8.20 -3.46 -26.77
CA VAL A 36 8.76 -3.10 -25.45
C VAL A 36 10.23 -3.53 -25.26
N GLY A 37 10.76 -4.46 -26.08
CA GLY A 37 12.17 -4.87 -26.02
C GLY A 37 12.80 -4.94 -27.41
N GLY A 38 13.49 -3.87 -27.83
CA GLY A 38 14.10 -3.73 -29.16
C GLY A 38 15.32 -4.63 -29.43
N VAL A 39 15.17 -5.95 -29.33
CA VAL A 39 16.20 -6.92 -29.73
C VAL A 39 15.53 -8.10 -30.44
N SER A 40 15.88 -8.30 -31.72
CA SER A 40 15.44 -9.45 -32.52
C SER A 40 16.45 -10.58 -32.32
N LEU A 41 16.05 -11.68 -31.67
CA LEU A 41 16.85 -12.90 -31.60
C LEU A 41 15.94 -14.14 -31.70
N ASP A 42 16.54 -15.20 -32.27
CA ASP A 42 15.97 -16.45 -32.80
C ASP A 42 14.79 -17.07 -32.02
N ASP A 43 13.94 -17.82 -32.72
CA ASP A 43 12.70 -18.51 -32.29
C ASP A 43 12.73 -19.27 -30.93
N LYS A 44 13.91 -19.49 -30.33
CA LYS A 44 14.06 -20.04 -28.96
C LYS A 44 13.87 -18.97 -27.86
N ASP A 45 14.14 -17.71 -28.18
CA ASP A 45 14.01 -16.56 -27.29
C ASP A 45 12.54 -16.15 -27.09
N ASP A 46 11.67 -16.40 -28.07
CA ASP A 46 10.23 -16.09 -27.97
C ASP A 46 9.52 -16.89 -26.85
N VAL A 47 9.89 -18.17 -26.68
CA VAL A 47 9.34 -19.01 -25.60
C VAL A 47 9.85 -18.53 -24.24
N LEU A 48 11.15 -18.25 -24.10
CA LEU A 48 11.70 -17.72 -22.85
C LEU A 48 11.14 -16.34 -22.51
N ALA A 49 11.03 -15.45 -23.49
CA ALA A 49 10.44 -14.12 -23.32
C ALA A 49 8.97 -14.19 -22.89
N SER A 50 8.18 -15.11 -23.47
CA SER A 50 6.79 -15.32 -23.06
C SER A 50 6.67 -15.86 -21.63
N VAL A 51 7.54 -16.80 -21.23
CA VAL A 51 7.57 -17.31 -19.85
C VAL A 51 7.99 -16.23 -18.87
N LEU A 52 9.05 -15.48 -19.17
CA LEU A 52 9.53 -14.38 -18.31
C LEU A 52 8.48 -13.28 -18.18
N LEU A 53 7.78 -12.97 -19.26
CA LEU A 53 6.67 -12.05 -19.24
C LEU A 53 5.51 -12.56 -18.38
N ASP A 54 5.10 -13.81 -18.55
CA ASP A 54 4.02 -14.39 -17.74
C ASP A 54 4.39 -14.37 -16.26
N LEU A 55 5.65 -14.67 -15.92
CA LEU A 55 6.16 -14.56 -14.56
C LEU A 55 6.14 -13.11 -14.05
N SER A 56 6.60 -12.16 -14.84
CA SER A 56 6.57 -10.72 -14.52
C SER A 56 5.15 -10.22 -14.29
N GLN A 57 4.22 -10.55 -15.18
CA GLN A 57 2.81 -10.17 -15.08
C GLN A 57 2.14 -10.76 -13.86
N ASN A 58 2.42 -12.03 -13.55
CA ASN A 58 1.91 -12.67 -12.34
C ASN A 58 2.50 -12.04 -11.07
N ALA A 59 3.80 -11.72 -11.07
CA ALA A 59 4.43 -11.04 -9.94
C ALA A 59 3.84 -9.64 -9.73
N ALA A 60 3.67 -8.86 -10.80
CA ALA A 60 3.04 -7.54 -10.77
C ALA A 60 1.57 -7.63 -10.29
N LEU A 61 0.82 -8.64 -10.72
CA LEU A 61 -0.55 -8.88 -10.25
C LEU A 61 -0.59 -9.23 -8.75
N SER A 62 0.24 -10.17 -8.29
CA SER A 62 0.32 -10.53 -6.87
C SER A 62 0.64 -9.31 -6.01
N ALA A 63 1.66 -8.54 -6.39
CA ALA A 63 2.01 -7.29 -5.73
C ALA A 63 0.85 -6.27 -5.73
N SER A 64 0.09 -6.18 -6.84
CA SER A 64 -1.08 -5.29 -6.94
C SER A 64 -2.20 -5.69 -5.99
N LEU A 65 -2.44 -7.00 -5.82
CA LEU A 65 -3.44 -7.52 -4.90
C LEU A 65 -3.04 -7.29 -3.43
N GLU A 66 -1.76 -7.49 -3.11
CA GLU A 66 -1.21 -7.25 -1.77
C GLU A 66 -1.28 -5.76 -1.40
N VAL A 67 -0.70 -4.87 -2.20
CA VAL A 67 -0.73 -3.42 -1.93
C VAL A 67 -2.17 -2.89 -1.90
N GLY A 68 -3.05 -3.41 -2.76
CA GLY A 68 -4.48 -3.06 -2.72
C GLY A 68 -5.16 -3.51 -1.43
N GLY A 69 -4.77 -4.67 -0.90
CA GLY A 69 -5.25 -5.21 0.38
C GLY A 69 -4.88 -4.32 1.57
N ASP A 70 -3.63 -3.87 1.62
CA ASP A 70 -3.16 -2.96 2.67
C ASP A 70 -3.85 -1.58 2.57
N VAL A 71 -3.99 -1.07 1.35
CA VAL A 71 -4.67 0.20 1.08
C VAL A 71 -6.13 0.15 1.49
N ILE A 72 -6.87 -0.92 1.15
CA ILE A 72 -8.29 -1.02 1.52
C ILE A 72 -8.48 -1.19 3.03
N ALA A 73 -7.54 -1.86 3.72
CA ALA A 73 -7.55 -1.99 5.17
C ALA A 73 -7.38 -0.64 5.87
N GLU A 74 -6.52 0.24 5.37
CA GLU A 74 -6.37 1.61 5.89
C GLU A 74 -7.58 2.51 5.57
N LEU A 75 -8.12 2.42 4.35
CA LEU A 75 -9.30 3.18 3.95
C LEU A 75 -10.54 2.80 4.78
N ALA A 76 -10.68 1.53 5.15
CA ALA A 76 -11.76 1.04 6.02
C ALA A 76 -11.72 1.65 7.43
N ARG A 77 -10.58 2.19 7.90
CA ARG A 77 -10.48 2.85 9.21
C ARG A 77 -11.03 4.27 9.22
N ILE A 78 -11.12 4.91 8.04
CA ILE A 78 -11.51 6.32 7.93
C ILE A 78 -12.92 6.52 7.36
N GLY A 79 -13.56 5.48 6.85
CA GLY A 79 -14.86 5.56 6.23
C GLY A 79 -15.43 4.22 5.79
N LYS A 80 -16.61 4.26 5.17
CA LYS A 80 -17.27 3.08 4.61
C LYS A 80 -16.47 2.59 3.39
N VAL A 81 -16.27 1.28 3.32
CA VAL A 81 -15.79 0.61 2.11
C VAL A 81 -16.96 -0.12 1.45
N HIS A 82 -17.09 0.03 0.14
CA HIS A 82 -18.16 -0.62 -0.62
C HIS A 82 -17.91 -2.13 -0.74
N ARG A 83 -16.63 -2.51 -0.94
CA ARG A 83 -16.13 -3.89 -0.89
C ARG A 83 -14.96 -3.95 0.08
N ARG A 84 -14.84 -5.01 0.87
CA ARG A 84 -13.76 -5.16 1.86
C ARG A 84 -12.50 -5.82 1.29
N SER A 85 -12.57 -6.33 0.08
CA SER A 85 -11.46 -6.94 -0.64
C SER A 85 -11.17 -6.20 -1.94
N VAL A 86 -9.94 -6.34 -2.43
CA VAL A 86 -9.57 -5.87 -3.77
C VAL A 86 -10.43 -6.56 -4.81
N GLN A 87 -10.98 -5.79 -5.74
CA GLN A 87 -11.74 -6.31 -6.88
C GLN A 87 -10.83 -6.44 -8.09
N THR A 88 -11.15 -7.33 -9.03
CA THR A 88 -10.41 -7.45 -10.29
C THR A 88 -11.26 -6.98 -11.46
N ALA A 89 -10.70 -6.18 -12.36
CA ALA A 89 -11.40 -5.69 -13.54
C ALA A 89 -10.47 -5.56 -14.77
N GLY A 90 -11.02 -5.67 -15.97
CA GLY A 90 -10.30 -5.50 -17.24
C GLY A 90 -10.03 -4.04 -17.59
N LEU A 91 -9.44 -3.27 -16.67
CA LEU A 91 -9.19 -1.84 -16.81
C LEU A 91 -7.84 -1.60 -17.49
N ILE A 92 -7.84 -0.96 -18.65
CA ILE A 92 -6.61 -0.73 -19.44
C ILE A 92 -5.57 0.12 -18.70
N VAL A 93 -6.00 1.05 -17.83
CA VAL A 93 -5.12 1.87 -17.00
C VAL A 93 -4.30 1.07 -15.99
N LEU A 94 -4.71 -0.18 -15.71
CA LEU A 94 -3.99 -1.09 -14.82
C LEU A 94 -3.06 -2.05 -15.56
N LYS A 95 -2.97 -1.92 -16.90
CA LYS A 95 -2.17 -2.83 -17.73
C LYS A 95 -0.72 -2.35 -17.77
N ALA A 96 0.08 -2.81 -16.81
CA ALA A 96 1.53 -2.69 -16.82
C ALA A 96 2.15 -4.07 -16.53
N PRO A 97 2.95 -4.65 -17.44
CA PRO A 97 3.38 -6.05 -17.34
C PRO A 97 4.46 -6.30 -16.27
N ASP A 98 5.14 -5.26 -15.83
CA ASP A 98 6.27 -5.28 -14.91
C ASP A 98 6.07 -4.39 -13.68
N MET A 99 4.92 -3.71 -13.58
CA MET A 99 4.63 -2.75 -12.53
C MET A 99 3.31 -3.05 -11.80
N PRO A 100 3.33 -3.14 -10.46
CA PRO A 100 2.11 -3.24 -9.68
C PRO A 100 1.20 -2.01 -9.89
N SER A 101 -0.08 -2.23 -10.14
CA SER A 101 -1.05 -1.18 -10.48
C SER A 101 -2.39 -1.42 -9.79
N ILE A 102 -2.89 -0.38 -9.10
CA ILE A 102 -4.22 -0.38 -8.47
C ILE A 102 -5.02 0.87 -8.85
N LEU A 103 -6.34 0.75 -8.93
CA LEU A 103 -7.26 1.87 -9.07
C LEU A 103 -8.09 2.00 -7.80
N ILE A 104 -8.21 3.23 -7.30
CA ILE A 104 -8.93 3.52 -6.06
C ILE A 104 -10.13 4.42 -6.40
N GLU A 105 -11.34 3.90 -6.20
CA GLU A 105 -12.57 4.67 -6.23
C GLU A 105 -12.83 5.25 -4.84
N THR A 106 -12.67 6.57 -4.68
CA THR A 106 -12.72 7.21 -3.37
C THR A 106 -14.13 7.43 -2.82
N GLY A 107 -15.15 7.33 -3.67
CA GLY A 107 -16.56 7.49 -3.31
C GLY A 107 -17.44 7.71 -4.54
N PHE A 108 -18.77 7.74 -4.36
CA PHE A 108 -19.74 7.83 -5.46
C PHE A 108 -20.27 9.26 -5.60
N ILE A 109 -19.94 9.96 -6.69
CA ILE A 109 -20.46 11.32 -6.96
C ILE A 109 -22.00 11.34 -7.09
N SER A 110 -22.61 10.23 -7.51
CA SER A 110 -24.07 10.07 -7.57
C SER A 110 -24.75 10.06 -6.19
N ASN A 111 -23.98 9.90 -5.11
CA ASN A 111 -24.45 9.99 -3.73
C ASN A 111 -24.13 11.40 -3.17
N PRO A 112 -25.15 12.25 -2.90
CA PRO A 112 -24.92 13.63 -2.45
C PRO A 112 -24.06 13.75 -1.18
N ALA A 113 -24.15 12.79 -0.26
CA ALA A 113 -23.35 12.78 0.96
C ALA A 113 -21.88 12.41 0.72
N GLU A 114 -21.59 11.59 -0.29
CA GLU A 114 -20.24 11.30 -0.76
C GLU A 114 -19.69 12.48 -1.56
N GLU A 115 -20.49 13.07 -2.46
CA GLU A 115 -20.09 14.23 -3.27
C GLU A 115 -19.62 15.40 -2.39
N GLN A 116 -20.36 15.74 -1.33
CA GLN A 116 -19.95 16.78 -0.38
C GLN A 116 -18.63 16.43 0.32
N ARG A 117 -18.41 15.16 0.67
CA ARG A 117 -17.15 14.69 1.25
C ARG A 117 -16.00 14.78 0.26
N LEU A 118 -16.21 14.38 -0.99
CA LEU A 118 -15.21 14.43 -2.06
C LEU A 118 -14.75 15.87 -2.36
N LYS A 119 -15.63 16.87 -2.17
CA LYS A 119 -15.29 18.30 -2.26
C LYS A 119 -14.46 18.82 -1.08
N SER A 120 -14.45 18.13 0.06
CA SER A 120 -13.76 18.58 1.28
C SER A 120 -12.26 18.28 1.25
N LYS A 121 -11.43 19.33 1.39
CA LYS A 121 -9.97 19.20 1.53
C LYS A 121 -9.55 18.32 2.71
N SER A 122 -10.28 18.39 3.82
CA SER A 122 -10.00 17.56 5.00
C SER A 122 -10.20 16.06 4.69
N HIS A 123 -11.22 15.72 3.90
CA HIS A 123 -11.52 14.33 3.53
C HIS A 123 -10.51 13.83 2.51
N GLN A 124 -10.20 14.62 1.48
CA GLN A 124 -9.15 14.33 0.49
C GLN A 124 -7.81 14.02 1.19
N ARG A 125 -7.46 14.81 2.22
CA ARG A 125 -6.24 14.59 3.00
C ARG A 125 -6.27 13.26 3.76
N ARG A 126 -7.37 12.93 4.43
CA ARG A 126 -7.52 11.64 5.14
C ARG A 126 -7.40 10.45 4.18
N VAL A 127 -8.02 10.54 3.00
CA VAL A 127 -7.89 9.50 1.96
C VAL A 127 -6.45 9.36 1.50
N ALA A 128 -5.77 10.47 1.20
CA ALA A 128 -4.35 10.45 0.79
C ALA A 128 -3.44 9.86 1.87
N ASP A 129 -3.65 10.23 3.15
CA ASP A 129 -2.88 9.70 4.27
C ASP A 129 -3.13 8.20 4.48
N ALA A 130 -4.37 7.72 4.27
CA ALA A 130 -4.70 6.29 4.33
C ALA A 130 -4.07 5.49 3.18
N VAL A 131 -4.10 6.01 1.95
CA VAL A 131 -3.43 5.39 0.80
C VAL A 131 -1.92 5.32 1.03
N LEU A 132 -1.31 6.40 1.51
CA LEU A 132 0.11 6.41 1.85
C LEU A 132 0.45 5.41 2.96
N ALA A 133 -0.40 5.28 3.98
CA ALA A 133 -0.23 4.30 5.04
C ALA A 133 -0.25 2.87 4.48
N GLY A 134 -1.21 2.54 3.60
CA GLY A 134 -1.31 1.23 2.97
C GLY A 134 -0.10 0.89 2.10
N ILE A 135 0.34 1.85 1.26
CA ILE A 135 1.55 1.68 0.44
C ILE A 135 2.78 1.45 1.32
N ARG A 136 2.91 2.18 2.44
CA ARG A 136 4.00 1.98 3.39
C ARG A 136 3.95 0.59 4.02
N SER A 137 2.78 0.13 4.45
CA SER A 137 2.61 -1.23 5.01
C SER A 137 3.09 -2.28 4.02
N TYR A 138 2.64 -2.21 2.76
CA TYR A 138 3.10 -3.11 1.70
C TYR A 138 4.62 -3.11 1.57
N PHE A 139 5.25 -1.94 1.51
CA PHE A 139 6.71 -1.85 1.39
C PHE A 139 7.46 -2.29 2.64
N TYR A 140 6.85 -2.26 3.83
CA TYR A 140 7.47 -2.80 5.04
C TYR A 140 7.38 -4.33 5.09
N GLU A 141 6.30 -4.92 4.60
CA GLU A 141 6.10 -6.37 4.56
C GLU A 141 6.86 -7.03 3.40
N ASN A 142 6.97 -6.33 2.26
CA ASN A 142 7.63 -6.78 1.03
C ASN A 142 8.95 -6.04 0.74
N ALA A 143 9.60 -5.52 1.78
CA ALA A 143 10.81 -4.71 1.63
C ALA A 143 11.95 -5.51 0.97
N ALA A 144 12.36 -5.13 -0.25
CA ALA A 144 13.50 -5.76 -0.88
C ALA A 144 14.76 -5.54 -0.02
N PRO A 145 15.58 -6.58 0.25
CA PRO A 145 16.64 -6.60 1.26
C PRO A 145 17.56 -5.38 1.30
N ASP A 146 17.82 -4.78 0.14
CA ASP A 146 18.79 -3.69 -0.05
C ASP A 146 18.13 -2.30 -0.18
N THR A 147 16.82 -2.20 0.04
CA THR A 147 16.12 -0.91 0.06
C THR A 147 16.31 -0.23 1.41
N ARG A 148 16.33 1.11 1.42
CA ARG A 148 16.38 1.89 2.67
C ARG A 148 15.20 1.55 3.60
N ILE A 149 14.05 1.16 3.04
CA ILE A 149 12.89 0.68 3.80
C ILE A 149 13.19 -0.65 4.49
N ALA A 150 13.78 -1.62 3.79
CA ALA A 150 14.21 -2.87 4.41
C ALA A 150 15.31 -2.66 5.44
N MET A 151 16.26 -1.76 5.19
CA MET A 151 17.31 -1.42 6.16
C MET A 151 16.73 -0.74 7.41
N ASP A 152 15.76 0.17 7.25
CA ASP A 152 15.08 0.83 8.37
C ASP A 152 14.14 -0.12 9.13
N ALA A 153 13.53 -1.10 8.44
CA ALA A 153 12.67 -2.13 9.04
C ALA A 153 13.45 -3.26 9.73
N ARG A 154 14.60 -3.64 9.15
CA ARG A 154 15.57 -4.62 9.69
C ARG A 154 16.58 -4.00 10.64
N ARG A 155 16.52 -2.69 10.89
CA ARG A 155 17.28 -2.06 11.97
C ARG A 155 16.82 -2.67 13.27
N GLU A 156 17.48 -3.75 13.67
CA GLU A 156 17.37 -4.25 15.02
C GLU A 156 17.97 -3.19 15.94
N PRO A 157 17.25 -2.79 17.01
CA PRO A 157 17.82 -1.90 17.98
C PRO A 157 19.05 -2.56 18.59
N VAL A 158 20.18 -1.86 18.54
CA VAL A 158 21.43 -2.27 19.20
C VAL A 158 21.19 -2.46 20.69
N ARG A 159 20.27 -1.67 21.25
CA ARG A 159 19.81 -1.81 22.62
C ARG A 159 18.40 -1.24 22.78
N GLN A 160 17.61 -1.84 23.66
CA GLN A 160 16.35 -1.26 24.12
C GLN A 160 16.54 -0.63 25.50
N VAL A 161 16.15 0.63 25.65
CA VAL A 161 16.19 1.36 26.93
C VAL A 161 14.77 1.51 27.47
N LYS A 162 14.56 1.20 28.75
CA LYS A 162 13.27 1.46 29.40
C LYS A 162 13.23 2.91 29.91
N HIS A 163 12.18 3.64 29.54
CA HIS A 163 11.92 5.00 29.99
C HIS A 163 10.57 5.04 30.72
N ILE A 164 10.55 5.52 31.96
CA ILE A 164 9.31 5.71 32.73
C ILE A 164 8.85 7.15 32.54
N ILE A 165 7.65 7.32 32.00
CA ILE A 165 7.09 8.62 31.65
C ILE A 165 6.83 9.43 32.92
N ALA A 166 7.43 10.61 33.01
CA ALA A 166 7.26 11.57 34.09
C ALA A 166 6.20 12.63 33.74
N ARG A 167 5.81 13.42 34.74
CA ARG A 167 4.87 14.53 34.53
C ARG A 167 5.52 15.56 33.60
N GLY A 168 4.85 15.84 32.48
CA GLY A 168 5.30 16.81 31.48
C GLY A 168 5.99 16.19 30.27
N ASP A 169 6.32 14.90 30.30
CA ASP A 169 6.92 14.25 29.13
C ASP A 169 5.91 14.15 27.97
N THR A 170 6.37 14.52 26.78
CA THR A 170 5.71 14.19 25.51
C THR A 170 6.49 13.14 24.73
N LEU A 171 5.78 12.38 23.88
CA LEU A 171 6.43 11.38 23.03
C LEU A 171 7.49 12.02 22.11
N SER A 172 7.26 13.26 21.65
CA SER A 172 8.17 14.01 20.80
C SER A 172 9.46 14.40 21.53
N GLU A 173 9.37 14.88 22.77
CA GLU A 173 10.55 15.24 23.58
C GLU A 173 11.36 14.00 23.99
N ILE A 174 10.69 12.89 24.30
CA ILE A 174 11.34 11.60 24.55
C ILE A 174 12.09 11.15 23.29
N ALA A 175 11.42 11.17 22.13
CA ALA A 175 12.03 10.83 20.84
C ALA A 175 13.29 11.66 20.57
N GLN A 176 13.20 12.99 20.76
CA GLN A 176 14.35 13.89 20.61
C GLN A 176 15.48 13.58 21.60
N ARG A 177 15.17 13.32 22.86
CA ARG A 177 16.16 13.01 23.91
C ARG A 177 16.96 11.75 23.59
N TYR A 178 16.29 10.71 23.11
CA TYR A 178 16.92 9.44 22.75
C TYR A 178 17.40 9.39 21.30
N LYS A 179 17.18 10.47 20.54
CA LYS A 179 17.52 10.61 19.12
C LYS A 179 16.93 9.51 18.25
N VAL A 180 15.68 9.17 18.52
CA VAL A 180 14.90 8.17 17.78
C VAL A 180 13.65 8.83 17.21
N SER A 181 12.99 8.20 16.24
CA SER A 181 11.71 8.74 15.76
C SER A 181 10.56 8.39 16.71
N THR A 182 9.53 9.24 16.77
CA THR A 182 8.29 8.94 17.49
C THR A 182 7.60 7.69 16.92
N ALA A 183 7.77 7.40 15.63
CA ALA A 183 7.25 6.22 14.98
C ALA A 183 7.92 4.93 15.49
N ASP A 184 9.23 4.95 15.72
CA ASP A 184 9.98 3.80 16.25
C ASP A 184 9.59 3.49 17.69
N ILE A 185 9.45 4.52 18.53
CA ILE A 185 8.94 4.36 19.90
C ILE A 185 7.52 3.77 19.86
N ARG A 186 6.64 4.28 18.98
CA ARG A 186 5.28 3.73 18.85
C ARG A 186 5.27 2.27 18.44
N ARG A 187 6.07 1.90 17.43
CA ARG A 187 6.17 0.53 16.93
C ARG A 187 6.68 -0.42 18.02
N ALA A 188 7.76 -0.05 18.71
CA ALA A 188 8.33 -0.84 19.79
C ALA A 188 7.37 -1.05 20.98
N ASN A 189 6.44 -0.11 21.20
CA ASN A 189 5.49 -0.13 22.32
C ASN A 189 4.04 -0.43 21.91
N LYS A 190 3.79 -0.82 20.65
CA LYS A 190 2.45 -1.09 20.10
C LYS A 190 1.45 0.06 20.34
N LEU A 191 1.92 1.31 20.23
CA LEU A 191 1.09 2.50 20.44
C LEU A 191 0.40 2.93 19.14
N SER A 192 -0.94 3.02 19.17
CA SER A 192 -1.73 3.45 18.03
C SER A 192 -1.61 4.95 17.72
N ASN A 193 -1.23 5.78 18.71
CA ASN A 193 -1.07 7.23 18.58
C ASN A 193 0.00 7.77 19.55
N ASN A 194 0.15 9.11 19.62
CA ASN A 194 1.16 9.78 20.45
C ASN A 194 0.72 10.00 21.92
N ARG A 195 -0.41 9.44 22.36
CA ARG A 195 -0.87 9.58 23.75
C ARG A 195 -0.11 8.61 24.64
N ILE A 196 0.50 9.17 25.67
CA ILE A 196 1.27 8.45 26.69
C ILE A 196 0.80 8.86 28.08
N ARG A 197 0.94 7.98 29.08
CA ARG A 197 0.47 8.23 30.46
C ARG A 197 1.63 8.29 31.44
N VAL A 198 1.56 9.19 32.41
CA VAL A 198 2.54 9.26 33.50
C VAL A 198 2.60 7.91 34.23
N GLY A 199 3.82 7.44 34.52
CA GLY A 199 4.09 6.13 35.11
C GLY A 199 4.13 4.96 34.13
N GLN A 200 3.71 5.15 32.87
CA GLN A 200 3.87 4.13 31.84
C GLN A 200 5.35 3.95 31.49
N THR A 201 5.78 2.71 31.32
CA THR A 201 7.13 2.40 30.83
C THR A 201 7.10 2.23 29.32
N LEU A 202 7.99 2.94 28.61
CA LEU A 202 8.25 2.79 27.19
C LEU A 202 9.57 2.07 26.94
N SER A 203 9.57 1.13 26.01
CA SER A 203 10.76 0.54 25.40
C SER A 203 11.25 1.45 24.26
N ILE A 204 12.40 2.08 24.43
CA ILE A 204 13.01 2.98 23.46
C ILE A 204 14.08 2.22 22.65
N PRO A 205 13.86 1.99 21.34
CA PRO A 205 14.81 1.26 20.49
C PRO A 205 15.96 2.18 20.07
N ILE A 206 17.20 1.87 20.47
CA ILE A 206 18.40 2.65 20.09
C ILE A 206 19.07 2.02 18.87
N PHE A 207 19.33 2.81 17.83
CA PHE A 207 19.94 2.37 16.58
C PHE A 207 21.38 2.87 16.44
N VAL A 208 22.22 2.19 15.65
CA VAL A 208 23.58 2.68 15.34
C VAL A 208 23.49 4.01 14.60
N GLY A 209 24.21 5.03 15.07
CA GLY A 209 24.28 6.35 14.44
C GLY A 209 23.23 7.36 14.90
N SER A 210 22.52 7.08 16.00
CA SER A 210 21.56 8.00 16.65
C SER A 210 22.25 9.16 17.37
#